data_AF-A0A395N8R3-F1
#
_entry.id   AF-A0A395N8R3-F1
#
_cell.length_a   1.000
_cell.length_b   1.000
_cell.length_c   1.000
_cell.angle_alpha   90.00
_cell.angle_beta   90.00
_cell.angle_gamma   90.00
#
_symmetry.space_group_name_H-M   'P 1'
#
loop_
_entity.id
_entity.type
_entity.pdbx_description
1 polymer ?
#
loop_
_entity_poly.entity_id
_entity_poly.type
_entity_poly.pdbx_seq_one_letter_code
_entity_poly.pdbx_strand_id
1 'polypeptide(L)'
;MEYRRNIAPGDEHPTRRGNRQPEVNRDLDRANELTNSVVRLEFDFDVIDGTGHVGATSYGTGFFVNLPSKKYDAILTAGHNLINENKVRAQNLKVVYGVNDEEEAYNFIICPQYEEHPGQKAEVSDHGYYDYGVILLPKDRTEEDDDEGQFHYAVGRKKRKEYEYTSRTEQGMSGSPVWIEYDGQRIVIGIHNMRPSNDGTGSRGTKITEEVFRNLCLWTESGFFGKRLCATGVKRKPHNTYLAFYQHSNFAKVFLGKPDAAAAQDNLTFDILPTYIHTKVVENSVDITPAPLYALKFHKPPAWNGDDAKCWIEWQPMNQRAVLVDTLKDINLVQIREKENKKENKSSEKYYVVLPAQRTNWKDGGELRLHDGDREDDDIEDGMTEYAGVSFGEFKQIGVKENRRLFTME
;
A
#
# COMPACT_ATOMS: atom_id res chain seq x y z
N MET A 1 -28.79 -4.61 3.11
CA MET A 1 -28.85 -5.82 3.95
C MET A 1 -28.99 -5.38 5.39
N GLU A 2 -30.15 -5.60 6.00
CA GLU A 2 -30.33 -5.42 7.44
C GLU A 2 -29.65 -6.59 8.15
N TYR A 3 -28.67 -6.32 9.00
CA TYR A 3 -28.06 -7.34 9.85
C TYR A 3 -28.64 -7.22 11.27
N ARG A 4 -29.38 -8.25 11.67
CA ARG A 4 -29.82 -8.47 13.05
C ARG A 4 -28.59 -8.74 13.93
N ARG A 5 -28.42 -7.94 14.98
CA ARG A 5 -27.49 -8.22 16.09
C ARG A 5 -27.93 -9.50 16.80
N ASN A 6 -27.10 -10.54 16.75
CA ASN A 6 -27.18 -11.66 17.66
C ASN A 6 -26.11 -11.47 18.74
N ILE A 7 -26.47 -10.85 19.86
CA ILE A 7 -25.74 -11.03 21.11
C ILE A 7 -26.79 -11.59 22.07
N ALA A 8 -26.56 -12.81 22.56
CA ALA A 8 -27.42 -13.43 23.55
C ALA A 8 -27.25 -12.69 24.90
N PRO A 9 -28.34 -12.44 25.65
CA PRO A 9 -28.25 -11.82 26.97
C PRO A 9 -27.71 -12.85 27.96
N GLY A 10 -26.47 -12.69 28.43
CA GLY A 10 -25.90 -13.54 29.49
C GLY A 10 -24.38 -13.65 29.54
N ASP A 11 -23.64 -13.23 28.51
CA ASP A 11 -22.18 -13.35 28.53
C ASP A 11 -21.53 -12.21 29.33
N GLU A 12 -21.01 -12.56 30.50
CA GLU A 12 -20.30 -11.65 31.41
C GLU A 12 -19.02 -11.09 30.76
N HIS A 13 -18.80 -9.77 30.94
CA HIS A 13 -17.59 -9.08 30.53
C HIS A 13 -16.32 -9.70 31.16
N PRO A 14 -15.32 -10.11 30.38
CA PRO A 14 -14.02 -10.51 30.92
C PRO A 14 -13.37 -9.35 31.68
N THR A 15 -12.94 -9.63 32.92
CA THR A 15 -12.37 -8.62 33.81
C THR A 15 -11.05 -8.02 33.28
N ARG A 16 -10.84 -6.74 33.64
CA ARG A 16 -9.76 -5.81 33.22
C ARG A 16 -8.31 -6.27 33.46
N ARG A 17 -8.07 -7.49 33.96
CA ARG A 17 -6.73 -8.03 34.27
C ARG A 17 -6.16 -8.99 33.21
N GLY A 18 -6.92 -9.34 32.18
CA GLY A 18 -6.44 -10.20 31.07
C GLY A 18 -5.78 -9.48 29.88
N ASN A 19 -5.91 -8.15 29.77
CA ASN A 19 -5.37 -7.37 28.64
C ASN A 19 -3.97 -6.82 28.93
N ARG A 20 -3.01 -7.69 29.28
CA ARG A 20 -1.60 -7.31 29.11
C ARG A 20 -1.22 -7.63 27.67
N GLN A 21 -1.15 -6.60 26.84
CA GLN A 21 -0.49 -6.71 25.54
C GLN A 21 0.96 -7.19 25.78
N PRO A 22 1.46 -8.15 25.00
CA PRO A 22 2.86 -8.56 25.10
C PRO A 22 3.76 -7.34 24.82
N GLU A 23 4.87 -7.22 25.56
CA GLU A 23 5.88 -6.20 25.28
C GLU A 23 6.46 -6.47 23.89
N VAL A 24 6.09 -5.63 22.93
CA VAL A 24 6.63 -5.66 21.57
C VAL A 24 7.95 -4.89 21.56
N ASN A 25 8.97 -5.50 20.97
CA ASN A 25 10.30 -4.91 20.82
C ASN A 25 10.21 -3.55 20.10
N ARG A 26 10.96 -2.54 20.59
CA ARG A 26 10.80 -1.11 20.28
C ARG A 26 11.24 -0.68 18.87
N ASP A 27 11.63 -1.62 18.02
CA ASP A 27 12.19 -1.37 16.70
C ASP A 27 11.15 -1.40 15.56
N LEU A 28 9.85 -1.34 15.89
CA LEU A 28 8.77 -1.27 14.91
C LEU A 28 7.77 -0.16 15.27
N ASP A 29 7.58 0.75 14.31
CA ASP A 29 6.48 1.71 14.12
C ASP A 29 5.99 2.52 15.33
N ARG A 30 6.12 3.86 15.22
CA ARG A 30 5.46 4.84 16.09
C ARG A 30 3.92 4.73 16.09
N ALA A 31 3.35 4.00 15.13
CA ALA A 31 1.93 3.67 15.02
C ALA A 31 1.43 2.57 15.98
N ASN A 32 2.31 1.91 16.74
CA ASN A 32 1.95 0.73 17.53
C ASN A 32 1.21 1.02 18.86
N GLU A 33 1.17 2.27 19.31
CA GLU A 33 0.29 2.70 20.39
C GLU A 33 -0.86 3.55 19.84
N LEU A 34 -2.11 3.12 20.04
CA LEU A 34 -3.30 3.84 19.58
C LEU A 34 -3.32 5.31 20.06
N THR A 35 -2.75 5.59 21.22
CA THR A 35 -2.59 6.94 21.78
C THR A 35 -1.65 7.84 20.97
N ASN A 36 -0.73 7.26 20.20
CA ASN A 36 0.22 8.00 19.36
C ASN A 36 -0.19 7.95 17.88
N SER A 37 -1.19 7.15 17.52
CA SER A 37 -1.65 6.98 16.13
C SER A 37 -2.34 8.21 15.54
N VAL A 38 -2.89 9.10 16.38
CA VAL A 38 -3.52 10.37 15.97
C VAL A 38 -2.66 11.53 16.45
N VAL A 39 -2.45 12.51 15.58
CA VAL A 39 -1.53 13.63 15.82
C VAL A 39 -2.24 14.96 15.67
N ARG A 40 -1.82 15.96 16.45
CA ARG A 40 -2.18 17.36 16.22
C ARG A 40 -1.17 17.97 15.24
N LEU A 41 -1.66 18.80 14.34
CA LEU A 41 -0.84 19.55 13.40
C LEU A 41 -0.87 21.03 13.80
N GLU A 42 0.28 21.68 13.74
CA GLU A 42 0.43 23.13 13.94
C GLU A 42 1.18 23.70 12.74
N PHE A 43 0.66 24.75 12.12
CA PHE A 43 1.23 25.30 10.89
C PHE A 43 0.79 26.75 10.67
N ASP A 44 1.54 27.45 9.83
CA ASP A 44 1.26 28.83 9.43
C ASP A 44 1.00 28.91 7.92
N PHE A 45 0.05 29.75 7.49
CA PHE A 45 -0.19 30.04 6.07
C PHE A 45 0.27 31.42 5.64
N ASP A 46 0.72 32.26 6.58
CA ASP A 46 1.17 33.60 6.27
C ASP A 46 2.65 33.57 5.88
N VAL A 47 2.98 34.33 4.84
CA VAL A 47 4.38 34.67 4.55
C VAL A 47 4.81 35.62 5.65
N ILE A 48 5.95 35.37 6.30
CA ILE A 48 6.63 36.40 7.09
C ILE A 48 6.92 37.54 6.12
N ASP A 49 6.04 38.53 6.06
CA ASP A 49 6.40 39.79 5.43
C ASP A 49 7.58 40.36 6.25
N GLY A 50 8.47 41.10 5.60
CA GLY A 50 9.63 41.70 6.28
C GLY A 50 9.27 42.68 7.41
N THR A 51 7.99 42.77 7.81
CA THR A 51 7.48 43.58 8.92
C THR A 51 7.29 42.78 10.22
N GLY A 52 7.48 41.46 10.19
CA GLY A 52 7.49 40.63 11.41
C GLY A 52 6.11 40.36 12.02
N HIS A 53 5.03 40.49 11.25
CA HIS A 53 3.73 39.99 11.65
C HIS A 53 3.72 38.47 11.50
N VAL A 54 3.78 37.75 12.63
CA VAL A 54 3.55 36.31 12.66
C VAL A 54 2.06 36.10 12.46
N GLY A 55 1.71 35.36 11.40
CA GLY A 55 0.34 34.93 11.15
C GLY A 55 -0.28 34.19 12.32
N ALA A 56 -1.61 34.09 12.34
CA ALA A 56 -2.26 33.26 13.34
C ALA A 56 -1.94 31.78 13.09
N THR A 57 -1.28 31.13 14.04
CA THR A 57 -1.02 29.68 13.99
C THR A 57 -2.34 28.93 13.82
N SER A 58 -2.36 28.07 12.80
CA SER A 58 -3.48 27.21 12.45
C SER A 58 -3.25 25.80 12.98
N TYR A 59 -4.36 25.09 13.20
CA TYR A 59 -4.34 23.76 13.79
C TYR A 59 -5.16 22.78 12.95
N GLY A 60 -4.67 21.55 12.89
CA GLY A 60 -5.35 20.42 12.26
C GLY A 60 -5.08 19.12 13.00
N THR A 61 -5.57 18.02 12.42
CA THR A 61 -5.33 16.66 12.90
C THR A 61 -4.74 15.83 11.77
N GLY A 62 -3.97 14.80 12.10
CA GLY A 62 -3.60 13.74 11.17
C GLY A 62 -3.56 12.41 11.89
N PHE A 63 -3.17 11.35 11.19
CA PHE A 63 -2.92 10.06 11.81
C PHE A 63 -1.84 9.27 11.08
N PHE A 64 -1.05 8.50 11.83
CA PHE A 64 -0.05 7.62 11.26
C PHE A 64 -0.71 6.49 10.47
N VAL A 65 -0.08 6.15 9.34
CA VAL A 65 -0.44 5.00 8.51
C VAL A 65 0.67 3.97 8.55
N ASN A 66 0.32 2.72 8.85
CA ASN A 66 1.27 1.62 8.89
C ASN A 66 1.60 1.17 7.45
N LEU A 67 2.80 1.51 6.97
CA LEU A 67 3.32 1.21 5.65
C LEU A 67 4.75 0.69 5.79
N PRO A 68 5.20 -0.29 4.96
CA PRO A 68 6.55 -0.85 5.04
C PRO A 68 7.60 0.09 4.41
N SER A 69 7.47 1.40 4.63
CA SER A 69 8.49 2.35 4.18
C SER A 69 9.73 2.20 5.05
N LYS A 70 10.88 2.07 4.39
CA LYS A 70 12.20 2.12 5.06
C LYS A 70 12.60 3.57 5.40
N LYS A 71 12.09 4.55 4.63
CA LYS A 71 12.53 5.95 4.72
C LYS A 71 11.65 6.79 5.63
N TYR A 72 10.33 6.60 5.58
CA TYR A 72 9.41 7.55 6.19
C TYR A 72 8.39 6.87 7.10
N ASP A 73 8.13 7.48 8.26
CA ASP A 73 6.83 7.41 8.90
C ASP A 73 5.89 8.38 8.16
N ALA A 74 4.68 7.93 7.88
CA ALA A 74 3.72 8.70 7.09
C ALA A 74 2.49 9.05 7.92
N ILE A 75 2.03 10.30 7.80
CA ILE A 75 0.83 10.81 8.46
C ILE A 75 -0.14 11.27 7.37
N LEU A 76 -1.34 10.70 7.38
CA LEU A 76 -2.41 11.11 6.47
C LEU A 76 -3.24 12.22 7.12
N THR A 77 -3.59 13.25 6.33
CA THR A 77 -4.38 14.40 6.80
C THR A 77 -5.25 14.97 5.67
N ALA A 78 -6.07 15.97 5.98
CA ALA A 78 -6.82 16.73 4.99
C ALA A 78 -5.88 17.65 4.20
N GLY A 79 -6.12 17.81 2.90
CA GLY A 79 -5.32 18.65 2.01
C GLY A 79 -5.36 20.12 2.42
N HIS A 80 -6.48 20.63 2.92
CA HIS A 80 -6.60 22.00 3.40
C HIS A 80 -5.79 22.32 4.67
N ASN A 81 -5.26 21.31 5.37
CA ASN A 81 -4.27 21.54 6.43
C ASN A 81 -2.88 21.87 5.84
N LEU A 82 -2.66 21.57 4.55
CA LEU A 82 -1.36 21.68 3.87
C LEU A 82 -1.30 22.82 2.85
N ILE A 83 -2.47 23.30 2.38
CA ILE A 83 -2.59 24.42 1.43
C ILE A 83 -3.88 25.19 1.69
N ASN A 84 -3.82 26.52 1.66
CA ASN A 84 -5.00 27.37 1.79
C ASN A 84 -5.64 27.69 0.41
N GLU A 85 -6.81 28.34 0.43
CA GLU A 85 -7.54 28.74 -0.78
C GLU A 85 -6.76 29.70 -1.70
N ASN A 86 -5.76 30.41 -1.16
CA ASN A 86 -4.89 31.32 -1.90
C ASN A 86 -3.65 30.61 -2.48
N LYS A 87 -3.63 29.26 -2.45
CA LYS A 87 -2.49 28.42 -2.87
C LYS A 87 -1.20 28.64 -2.08
N VAL A 88 -1.30 29.19 -0.87
CA VAL A 88 -0.17 29.25 0.04
C VAL A 88 -0.07 27.92 0.78
N ARG A 89 1.08 27.27 0.62
CA ARG A 89 1.40 26.01 1.30
C ARG A 89 1.75 26.27 2.78
N ALA A 90 1.42 25.30 3.64
CA ALA A 90 1.72 25.36 5.06
C ALA A 90 3.23 25.53 5.31
N GLN A 91 3.57 26.42 6.23
CA GLN A 91 4.93 26.68 6.72
C GLN A 91 5.03 26.27 8.19
N ASN A 92 6.25 26.03 8.66
CA ASN A 92 6.54 25.63 10.05
C ASN A 92 5.66 24.47 10.53
N LEU A 93 5.35 23.52 9.63
CA LEU A 93 4.44 22.43 9.92
C LEU A 93 5.05 21.50 10.97
N LYS A 94 4.47 21.50 12.17
CA LYS A 94 4.82 20.64 13.28
C LYS A 94 3.77 19.56 13.48
N VAL A 95 4.25 18.37 13.80
CA VAL A 95 3.46 17.23 14.22
C VAL A 95 3.63 17.06 15.72
N VAL A 96 2.52 17.11 16.45
CA VAL A 96 2.48 16.95 17.90
C VAL A 96 1.77 15.63 18.23
N TYR A 97 2.46 14.73 18.94
CA TYR A 97 1.95 13.40 19.28
C TYR A 97 2.35 12.98 20.71
N GLY A 98 1.75 11.90 21.21
CA GLY A 98 2.04 11.40 22.55
C GLY A 98 1.79 12.43 23.67
N VAL A 99 2.78 12.65 24.54
CA VAL A 99 2.70 13.59 25.68
C VAL A 99 3.25 14.97 25.28
N ASN A 100 2.88 15.44 24.08
CA ASN A 100 3.40 16.66 23.42
C ASN A 100 4.85 16.52 22.92
N ASP A 101 5.22 15.35 22.41
CA ASP A 101 6.40 15.26 21.57
C ASP A 101 6.12 16.01 20.27
N GLU A 102 7.06 16.86 19.84
CA GLU A 102 6.93 17.68 18.65
C GLU A 102 8.04 17.32 17.65
N GLU A 103 7.68 17.27 16.38
CA GLU A 103 8.61 17.07 15.29
C GLU A 103 8.22 17.92 14.09
N GLU A 104 9.20 18.51 13.42
CA GLU A 104 8.97 19.23 12.18
C GLU A 104 8.76 18.25 11.04
N ALA A 105 7.78 18.53 10.18
CA ALA A 105 7.57 17.77 8.96
C ALA A 105 8.80 17.92 8.05
N TYR A 106 9.37 16.80 7.60
CA TYR A 106 10.44 16.83 6.60
C TYR A 106 9.91 17.29 5.25
N ASN A 107 8.76 16.74 4.85
CA ASN A 107 8.06 17.14 3.64
C ASN A 107 6.57 16.81 3.76
N PHE A 108 5.76 17.39 2.89
CA PHE A 108 4.38 16.96 2.69
C PHE A 108 3.99 17.01 1.21
N ILE A 109 3.11 16.09 0.83
CA ILE A 109 2.60 15.95 -0.53
C ILE A 109 1.08 16.07 -0.48
N ILE A 110 0.53 16.88 -1.38
CA ILE A 110 -0.91 17.16 -1.47
C ILE A 110 -1.47 16.40 -2.68
N CYS A 111 -2.71 15.92 -2.59
CA CYS A 111 -3.40 15.40 -3.76
C CYS A 111 -3.41 16.45 -4.89
N PRO A 112 -2.86 16.15 -6.09
CA PRO A 112 -2.73 17.14 -7.16
C PRO A 112 -4.06 17.76 -7.59
N GLN A 113 -5.13 16.97 -7.63
CA GLN A 113 -6.48 17.42 -7.98
C GLN A 113 -7.03 18.43 -6.98
N TYR A 114 -6.60 18.36 -5.72
CA TYR A 114 -6.98 19.33 -4.70
C TYR A 114 -6.09 20.57 -4.75
N GLU A 115 -4.78 20.38 -4.90
CA GLU A 115 -3.81 21.48 -5.02
C GLU A 115 -4.08 22.39 -6.24
N GLU A 116 -4.63 21.86 -7.33
CA GLU A 116 -5.00 22.65 -8.50
C GLU A 116 -6.10 23.68 -8.18
N HIS A 117 -7.02 23.34 -7.28
CA HIS A 117 -8.23 24.10 -6.95
C HIS A 117 -8.58 24.10 -5.44
N PRO A 118 -7.70 24.59 -4.55
CA PRO A 118 -7.96 24.56 -3.12
C PRO A 118 -9.13 25.48 -2.75
N GLY A 119 -9.92 25.11 -1.74
CA GLY A 119 -11.05 25.91 -1.27
C GLY A 119 -12.32 25.85 -2.13
N GLN A 120 -12.32 25.11 -3.25
CA GLN A 120 -13.53 24.92 -4.05
C GLN A 120 -14.57 24.13 -3.24
N LYS A 121 -15.75 24.73 -3.03
CA LYS A 121 -16.82 24.13 -2.21
C LYS A 121 -17.24 22.76 -2.77
N ALA A 122 -17.18 21.75 -1.90
CA ALA A 122 -17.59 20.37 -2.21
C ALA A 122 -19.06 20.24 -2.65
N GLU A 123 -19.93 21.21 -2.34
CA GLU A 123 -21.33 21.20 -2.77
C GLU A 123 -21.51 21.46 -4.27
N VAL A 124 -20.50 22.03 -4.92
CA VAL A 124 -20.53 22.39 -6.35
C VAL A 124 -19.73 21.37 -7.18
N SER A 125 -18.99 20.46 -6.54
CA SER A 125 -17.98 19.64 -7.23
C SER A 125 -17.49 18.44 -6.42
N ASP A 126 -16.98 17.43 -7.11
CA ASP A 126 -16.29 16.24 -6.55
C ASP A 126 -14.96 16.59 -5.82
N HIS A 127 -14.65 17.86 -5.54
CA HIS A 127 -13.37 18.32 -4.98
C HIS A 127 -13.13 17.88 -3.53
N GLY A 128 -14.18 17.72 -2.73
CA GLY A 128 -14.07 17.18 -1.36
C GLY A 128 -13.49 15.76 -1.32
N TYR A 129 -13.52 15.01 -2.42
CA TYR A 129 -12.95 13.67 -2.51
C TYR A 129 -11.41 13.66 -2.63
N TYR A 130 -10.84 14.81 -2.97
CA TYR A 130 -9.42 14.97 -3.20
C TYR A 130 -8.75 15.74 -2.07
N ASP A 131 -9.51 16.20 -1.07
CA ASP A 131 -9.00 16.93 0.10
C ASP A 131 -8.27 15.98 1.05
N TYR A 132 -7.08 15.57 0.64
CA TYR A 132 -6.14 14.77 1.41
C TYR A 132 -4.69 15.08 1.01
N GLY A 133 -3.78 14.79 1.92
CA GLY A 133 -2.34 14.79 1.68
C GLY A 133 -1.61 13.96 2.72
N VAL A 134 -0.32 13.75 2.49
CA VAL A 134 0.56 12.99 3.39
C VAL A 134 1.66 13.91 3.90
N ILE A 135 1.97 13.79 5.18
CA ILE A 135 3.14 14.37 5.84
C ILE A 135 4.15 13.24 6.04
N LEU A 136 5.41 13.50 5.69
CA LEU A 136 6.50 12.54 5.79
C LEU A 136 7.43 12.94 6.93
N LEU A 137 7.70 12.00 7.83
CA LEU A 137 8.69 12.10 8.90
C LEU A 137 9.81 11.08 8.63
N PRO A 138 11.10 11.46 8.67
CA PRO A 138 12.19 10.55 8.36
C PRO A 138 12.38 9.54 9.50
N LYS A 139 12.55 8.26 9.15
CA LYS A 139 12.81 7.18 10.13
C LYS A 139 14.23 7.25 10.69
N ASP A 140 15.21 7.52 9.83
CA ASP A 140 16.60 7.68 10.19
C ASP A 140 17.00 9.15 10.04
N ARG A 141 17.22 9.85 11.17
CA ARG A 141 17.63 11.27 11.20
C ARG A 141 19.08 11.53 10.75
N THR A 142 19.77 10.52 10.20
CA THR A 142 21.21 10.57 9.89
C THR A 142 21.54 10.71 8.41
N GLU A 143 20.57 10.58 7.51
CA GLU A 143 20.79 10.77 6.08
C GLU A 143 19.97 11.99 5.63
N GLU A 144 20.66 13.14 5.51
CA GLU A 144 20.19 14.24 4.66
C GLU A 144 20.25 13.73 3.21
N ASP A 145 19.19 13.06 2.77
CA ASP A 145 19.02 12.65 1.37
C ASP A 145 18.63 13.88 0.54
N ASP A 146 19.61 14.46 -0.17
CA ASP A 146 19.46 15.55 -1.15
C ASP A 146 18.66 15.16 -2.42
N ASP A 147 17.89 14.07 -2.39
CA ASP A 147 17.17 13.58 -3.58
C ASP A 147 15.81 14.28 -3.69
N GLU A 148 15.74 15.31 -4.53
CA GLU A 148 14.47 15.87 -5.04
C GLU A 148 13.73 14.79 -5.86
N GLY A 149 13.04 13.90 -5.15
CA GLY A 149 12.28 12.79 -5.73
C GLY A 149 11.26 13.27 -6.75
N GLN A 150 11.47 12.91 -8.02
CA GLN A 150 10.53 13.19 -9.10
C GLN A 150 9.38 12.17 -9.04
N PHE A 151 8.25 12.55 -8.46
CA PHE A 151 7.09 11.67 -8.31
C PHE A 151 6.31 11.55 -9.63
N HIS A 152 6.09 10.31 -10.09
CA HIS A 152 5.25 10.02 -11.26
C HIS A 152 3.78 9.81 -10.86
N TYR A 153 2.88 10.55 -11.50
CA TYR A 153 1.44 10.54 -11.22
C TYR A 153 0.71 9.39 -11.90
N ALA A 154 -0.31 8.84 -11.25
CA ALA A 154 -1.26 7.91 -11.84
C ALA A 154 -2.69 8.44 -11.77
N VAL A 155 -3.44 8.27 -12.85
CA VAL A 155 -4.83 8.72 -12.97
C VAL A 155 -5.75 7.49 -12.98
N GLY A 156 -6.62 7.37 -11.97
CA GLY A 156 -7.64 6.30 -11.89
C GLY A 156 -9.07 6.85 -11.95
N ARG A 157 -10.03 6.07 -12.46
CA ARG A 157 -11.48 6.37 -12.41
C ARG A 157 -12.32 5.13 -12.04
N LYS A 158 -13.05 5.18 -10.92
CA LYS A 158 -14.48 4.80 -10.77
C LYS A 158 -15.07 5.20 -9.39
N LYS A 159 -16.38 5.48 -9.36
CA LYS A 159 -17.11 6.33 -8.38
C LYS A 159 -17.60 5.65 -7.08
N ARG A 160 -17.15 6.19 -5.93
CA ARG A 160 -17.88 6.63 -4.70
C ARG A 160 -16.77 6.96 -3.67
N LYS A 161 -16.41 8.23 -3.50
CA LYS A 161 -15.13 8.68 -2.89
C LYS A 161 -15.27 9.43 -1.54
N GLU A 162 -16.43 9.37 -0.89
CA GLU A 162 -16.69 10.04 0.39
C GLU A 162 -17.47 9.15 1.35
N TYR A 163 -17.33 9.44 2.65
CA TYR A 163 -18.19 8.93 3.71
C TYR A 163 -18.94 10.07 4.40
N GLU A 164 -20.19 9.80 4.76
CA GLU A 164 -21.00 10.65 5.63
C GLU A 164 -21.26 9.93 6.95
N TYR A 165 -21.16 10.63 8.07
CA TYR A 165 -21.39 10.08 9.40
C TYR A 165 -21.97 11.13 10.35
N THR A 166 -22.73 10.69 11.36
CA THR A 166 -23.57 11.58 12.18
C THR A 166 -22.85 12.19 13.39
N SER A 167 -21.55 11.93 13.57
CA SER A 167 -20.78 12.47 14.68
C SER A 167 -20.63 13.99 14.53
N ARG A 168 -20.90 14.73 15.62
CA ARG A 168 -20.62 16.16 15.70
C ARG A 168 -19.10 16.38 15.71
N THR A 169 -18.60 17.30 14.89
CA THR A 169 -17.18 17.67 14.83
C THR A 169 -17.00 19.17 15.02
N GLU A 170 -15.85 19.55 15.58
CA GLU A 170 -15.49 20.94 15.90
C GLU A 170 -14.31 21.43 15.02
N GLN A 171 -13.92 22.69 15.19
CA GLN A 171 -12.73 23.23 14.49
C GLN A 171 -11.47 22.52 14.96
N GLY A 172 -10.53 22.30 14.05
CA GLY A 172 -9.29 21.58 14.34
C GLY A 172 -9.39 20.06 14.18
N MET A 173 -10.59 19.49 14.01
CA MET A 173 -10.76 18.05 13.76
C MET A 173 -10.40 17.62 12.32
N SER A 174 -10.21 18.57 11.39
CA SER A 174 -9.86 18.28 10.01
C SER A 174 -8.61 17.42 9.90
N GLY A 175 -8.70 16.35 9.11
CA GLY A 175 -7.67 15.32 8.95
C GLY A 175 -7.78 14.16 9.94
N SER A 176 -8.74 14.19 10.87
CA SER A 176 -8.98 13.07 11.80
C SER A 176 -9.36 11.77 11.08
N PRO A 177 -8.92 10.60 11.58
CA PRO A 177 -9.32 9.32 11.01
C PRO A 177 -10.79 8.98 11.27
N VAL A 178 -11.44 8.40 10.27
CA VAL A 178 -12.76 7.76 10.38
C VAL A 178 -12.57 6.24 10.50
N TRP A 179 -12.86 5.69 11.68
CA TRP A 179 -12.62 4.28 12.01
C TRP A 179 -13.84 3.39 11.80
N ILE A 180 -13.59 2.13 11.45
CA ILE A 180 -14.53 1.02 11.64
C ILE A 180 -13.85 -0.12 12.40
N GLU A 181 -14.64 -0.98 13.03
CA GLU A 181 -14.15 -2.26 13.54
C GLU A 181 -14.34 -3.35 12.48
N TYR A 182 -13.28 -4.09 12.18
CA TYR A 182 -13.26 -5.21 11.25
C TYR A 182 -12.38 -6.32 11.81
N ASP A 183 -12.94 -7.53 11.98
CA ASP A 183 -12.29 -8.69 12.62
C ASP A 183 -11.59 -8.37 13.96
N GLY A 184 -12.26 -7.55 14.79
CA GLY A 184 -11.73 -7.14 16.10
C GLY A 184 -10.63 -6.07 16.04
N GLN A 185 -10.34 -5.51 14.86
CA GLN A 185 -9.33 -4.48 14.66
C GLN A 185 -9.95 -3.19 14.18
N ARG A 186 -9.37 -2.05 14.60
CA ARG A 186 -9.80 -0.74 14.12
C ARG A 186 -9.07 -0.42 12.83
N ILE A 187 -9.82 -0.16 11.77
CA ILE A 187 -9.31 0.19 10.45
C ILE A 187 -9.81 1.58 10.08
N VAL A 188 -8.90 2.44 9.63
CA VAL A 188 -9.29 3.75 9.08
C VAL A 188 -9.83 3.55 7.67
N ILE A 189 -11.02 4.09 7.42
CA ILE A 189 -11.66 4.06 6.10
C ILE A 189 -11.72 5.44 5.46
N GLY A 190 -11.55 6.52 6.22
CA GLY A 190 -11.65 7.87 5.69
C GLY A 190 -10.89 8.90 6.51
N ILE A 191 -10.77 10.10 5.92
CA ILE A 191 -10.11 11.27 6.48
C ILE A 191 -11.18 12.35 6.61
N HIS A 192 -11.49 12.77 7.85
CA HIS A 192 -12.44 13.85 8.06
C HIS A 192 -11.94 15.13 7.39
N ASN A 193 -12.79 15.82 6.64
CA ASN A 193 -12.39 17.06 5.96
C ASN A 193 -13.45 18.16 5.98
N MET A 194 -14.70 17.83 6.32
CA MET A 194 -15.78 18.81 6.24
C MET A 194 -16.85 18.57 7.30
N ARG A 195 -17.28 19.67 7.91
CA ARG A 195 -18.41 19.69 8.85
C ARG A 195 -19.75 19.55 8.13
N PRO A 196 -20.83 19.24 8.85
CA PRO A 196 -22.18 19.32 8.31
C PRO A 196 -22.44 20.70 7.70
N SER A 197 -23.04 20.74 6.51
CA SER A 197 -23.41 22.01 5.88
C SER A 197 -24.70 22.61 6.47
N ASN A 198 -25.54 21.80 7.12
CA ASN A 198 -26.79 22.23 7.77
C ASN A 198 -27.04 21.45 9.06
N ASP A 199 -27.86 22.01 9.95
CA ASP A 199 -28.37 21.27 11.12
C ASP A 199 -29.14 20.02 10.66
N GLY A 200 -28.62 18.84 11.02
CA GLY A 200 -29.20 17.54 10.67
C GLY A 200 -28.51 16.79 9.53
N THR A 201 -27.50 17.35 8.86
CA THR A 201 -26.63 16.60 7.93
C THR A 201 -25.42 16.00 8.66
N GLY A 202 -24.84 14.93 8.11
CA GLY A 202 -23.65 14.31 8.68
C GLY A 202 -22.36 15.08 8.38
N SER A 203 -21.34 14.85 9.20
CA SER A 203 -19.95 15.19 8.89
C SER A 203 -19.47 14.36 7.70
N ARG A 204 -18.51 14.90 6.93
CA ARG A 204 -17.98 14.28 5.71
C ARG A 204 -16.47 14.05 5.79
N GLY A 205 -15.99 13.13 4.95
CA GLY A 205 -14.57 12.81 4.85
C GLY A 205 -14.19 12.10 3.56
N THR A 206 -12.97 12.39 3.08
CA THR A 206 -12.33 11.68 1.96
C THR A 206 -12.27 10.19 2.27
N LYS A 207 -12.87 9.35 1.42
CA LYS A 207 -12.76 7.89 1.54
C LYS A 207 -11.38 7.44 1.10
N ILE A 208 -10.74 6.58 1.90
CA ILE A 208 -9.54 5.86 1.49
C ILE A 208 -9.95 4.78 0.49
N THR A 209 -10.02 5.17 -0.77
CA THR A 209 -10.20 4.26 -1.90
C THR A 209 -8.89 3.60 -2.28
N GLU A 210 -8.95 2.60 -3.17
CA GLU A 210 -7.75 1.99 -3.76
C GLU A 210 -6.82 3.04 -4.42
N GLU A 211 -7.39 4.06 -5.08
CA GLU A 211 -6.62 5.14 -5.70
C GLU A 211 -5.83 5.95 -4.65
N VAL A 212 -6.49 6.32 -3.55
CA VAL A 212 -5.86 7.04 -2.43
C VAL A 212 -4.76 6.19 -1.80
N PHE A 213 -5.05 4.91 -1.54
CA PHE A 213 -4.07 3.99 -0.96
C PHE A 213 -2.87 3.75 -1.87
N ARG A 214 -3.10 3.64 -3.19
CA ARG A 214 -2.05 3.52 -4.20
C ARG A 214 -1.14 4.75 -4.22
N ASN A 215 -1.72 5.96 -4.19
CA ASN A 215 -0.96 7.21 -4.14
C ASN A 215 -0.13 7.30 -2.86
N LEU A 216 -0.71 6.92 -1.72
CA LEU A 216 0.01 6.87 -0.45
C LEU A 216 1.21 5.92 -0.51
N CYS A 217 1.03 4.72 -1.06
CA CYS A 217 2.13 3.77 -1.22
C CYS A 217 3.22 4.28 -2.20
N LEU A 218 2.84 5.04 -3.24
CA LEU A 218 3.78 5.71 -4.14
C LEU A 218 4.61 6.77 -3.41
N TRP A 219 3.94 7.68 -2.70
CA TRP A 219 4.57 8.81 -2.00
C TRP A 219 5.50 8.37 -0.87
N THR A 220 5.26 7.18 -0.31
CA THR A 220 6.04 6.61 0.80
C THR A 220 7.02 5.54 0.35
N GLU A 221 7.15 5.28 -0.96
CA GLU A 221 8.00 4.25 -1.53
C GLU A 221 7.75 2.85 -0.92
N SER A 222 6.50 2.56 -0.55
CA SER A 222 6.11 1.36 0.20
C SER A 222 5.61 0.21 -0.68
N GLY A 223 5.64 0.38 -2.00
CA GLY A 223 5.19 -0.63 -2.97
C GLY A 223 5.99 -0.59 -4.26
N PHE A 224 5.68 -1.53 -5.17
CA PHE A 224 6.31 -1.61 -6.49
C PHE A 224 5.28 -1.29 -7.55
N PHE A 225 5.49 -0.24 -8.35
CA PHE A 225 4.46 0.24 -9.30
C PHE A 225 4.89 0.08 -10.74
N GLY A 226 3.96 -0.35 -11.58
CA GLY A 226 4.22 -0.59 -12.99
C GLY A 226 5.38 -1.55 -13.24
N LYS A 227 5.57 -2.54 -12.35
CA LYS A 227 6.70 -3.48 -12.40
C LYS A 227 6.33 -4.77 -13.10
N ARG A 228 7.34 -5.38 -13.71
CA ARG A 228 7.27 -6.75 -14.24
C ARG A 228 7.94 -7.71 -13.27
N LEU A 229 7.27 -8.82 -12.97
CA LEU A 229 7.85 -9.88 -12.16
C LEU A 229 8.72 -10.78 -13.04
N CYS A 230 10.03 -10.60 -12.98
CA CYS A 230 10.99 -11.19 -13.92
C CYS A 230 11.92 -12.19 -13.23
N ALA A 231 12.02 -13.39 -13.78
CA ALA A 231 13.08 -14.34 -13.47
C ALA A 231 14.19 -14.26 -14.53
N THR A 232 15.31 -13.64 -14.14
CA THR A 232 16.44 -13.40 -15.06
C THR A 232 16.99 -14.67 -15.67
N GLY A 233 17.36 -14.60 -16.95
CA GLY A 233 18.08 -15.65 -17.66
C GLY A 233 19.39 -16.05 -17.00
N VAL A 234 19.83 -17.28 -17.31
CA VAL A 234 21.14 -17.81 -16.90
C VAL A 234 22.08 -17.86 -18.10
N LYS A 235 23.39 -18.04 -17.87
CA LYS A 235 24.39 -18.01 -18.96
C LYS A 235 24.09 -18.88 -20.17
N ARG A 236 23.39 -20.02 -19.98
CA ARG A 236 23.02 -20.94 -21.07
C ARG A 236 21.69 -20.60 -21.74
N LYS A 237 20.82 -19.86 -21.04
CA LYS A 237 19.47 -19.46 -21.47
C LYS A 237 19.28 -17.99 -21.07
N PRO A 238 19.83 -17.06 -21.86
CA PRO A 238 19.95 -15.66 -21.47
C PRO A 238 18.61 -14.92 -21.49
N HIS A 239 17.57 -15.46 -22.14
CA HIS A 239 16.23 -14.90 -22.10
C HIS A 239 15.65 -14.88 -20.68
N ASN A 240 14.87 -13.85 -20.39
CA ASN A 240 14.16 -13.70 -19.13
C ASN A 240 12.80 -14.41 -19.20
N THR A 241 12.26 -14.74 -18.03
CA THR A 241 10.93 -15.35 -17.88
C THR A 241 10.05 -14.44 -17.04
N TYR A 242 8.95 -13.97 -17.61
CA TYR A 242 8.05 -13.00 -16.99
C TYR A 242 6.72 -13.65 -16.64
N LEU A 243 6.13 -13.30 -15.49
CA LEU A 243 4.74 -13.66 -15.20
C LEU A 243 3.81 -12.86 -16.13
N ALA A 244 2.92 -13.55 -16.83
CA ALA A 244 2.08 -12.95 -17.87
C ALA A 244 0.62 -13.41 -17.76
N PHE A 245 -0.32 -12.50 -18.05
CA PHE A 245 -1.73 -12.85 -18.24
C PHE A 245 -2.13 -12.66 -19.69
N TYR A 246 -3.17 -13.36 -20.15
CA TYR A 246 -3.63 -13.26 -21.54
C TYR A 246 -5.15 -13.17 -21.59
N GLN A 247 -5.70 -12.37 -22.51
CA GLN A 247 -7.14 -12.09 -22.60
C GLN A 247 -8.01 -13.35 -22.65
N HIS A 248 -7.54 -14.39 -23.33
CA HIS A 248 -8.27 -15.64 -23.53
C HIS A 248 -7.74 -16.80 -22.66
N SER A 249 -6.90 -16.49 -21.67
CA SER A 249 -6.40 -17.48 -20.71
C SER A 249 -7.06 -17.29 -19.35
N ASN A 250 -7.52 -18.39 -18.76
CA ASN A 250 -8.12 -18.37 -17.43
C ASN A 250 -7.08 -18.34 -16.29
N PHE A 251 -5.79 -18.45 -16.63
CA PHE A 251 -4.69 -18.46 -15.68
C PHE A 251 -3.43 -17.83 -16.29
N ALA A 252 -2.51 -17.45 -15.42
CA ALA A 252 -1.22 -16.88 -15.78
C ALA A 252 -0.35 -17.91 -16.51
N LYS A 253 0.40 -17.42 -17.48
CA LYS A 253 1.44 -18.13 -18.20
C LYS A 253 2.77 -17.40 -17.95
N VAL A 254 3.80 -17.82 -18.66
CA VAL A 254 5.03 -17.06 -18.78
C VAL A 254 5.19 -16.46 -20.17
N PHE A 255 5.82 -15.30 -20.22
CA PHE A 255 6.41 -14.74 -21.43
C PHE A 255 7.93 -14.88 -21.37
N LEU A 256 8.54 -15.31 -22.46
CA LEU A 256 9.99 -15.49 -22.62
C LEU A 256 10.54 -14.45 -23.58
N GLY A 257 11.55 -13.71 -23.15
CA GLY A 257 12.15 -12.69 -24.01
C GLY A 257 13.22 -11.85 -23.32
N LYS A 258 13.82 -10.95 -24.10
CA LYS A 258 14.73 -9.92 -23.59
C LYS A 258 13.93 -8.75 -22.97
N PRO A 259 14.54 -7.92 -22.11
CA PRO A 259 13.87 -6.76 -21.51
C PRO A 259 13.14 -5.86 -22.51
N ASP A 260 13.74 -5.57 -23.66
CA ASP A 260 13.13 -4.71 -24.68
C ASP A 260 11.86 -5.32 -25.29
N ALA A 261 11.86 -6.64 -25.50
CA ALA A 261 10.69 -7.36 -26.00
C ALA A 261 9.57 -7.39 -24.95
N ALA A 262 9.93 -7.55 -23.67
CA ALA A 262 9.00 -7.49 -22.56
C ALA A 262 8.43 -6.07 -22.35
N ALA A 263 9.21 -5.02 -22.63
CA ALA A 263 8.75 -3.64 -22.56
C ALA A 263 7.69 -3.29 -23.61
N ALA A 264 7.66 -4.01 -24.73
CA ALA A 264 6.62 -3.89 -25.74
C ALA A 264 5.33 -4.65 -25.39
N GLN A 265 5.32 -5.45 -24.32
CA GLN A 265 4.15 -6.20 -23.88
C GLN A 265 3.33 -5.39 -22.86
N ASP A 266 2.01 -5.38 -23.02
CA ASP A 266 1.07 -4.71 -22.12
C ASP A 266 0.54 -5.64 -21.02
N ASN A 267 0.87 -6.93 -21.08
CA ASN A 267 0.27 -7.99 -20.27
C ASN A 267 1.20 -8.56 -19.18
N LEU A 268 2.26 -7.83 -18.85
CA LEU A 268 3.31 -8.23 -17.89
C LEU A 268 3.39 -7.31 -16.66
N THR A 269 2.55 -6.27 -16.60
CA THR A 269 2.74 -5.15 -15.68
C THR A 269 1.82 -5.26 -14.46
N PHE A 270 2.38 -5.00 -13.28
CA PHE A 270 1.69 -5.09 -12.00
C PHE A 270 2.00 -3.89 -11.11
N ASP A 271 1.02 -3.49 -10.30
CA ASP A 271 1.29 -2.81 -9.04
C ASP A 271 1.33 -3.86 -7.92
N ILE A 272 2.31 -3.77 -7.04
CA ILE A 272 2.50 -4.65 -5.90
C ILE A 272 2.38 -3.81 -4.64
N LEU A 273 1.23 -3.93 -4.00
CA LEU A 273 0.80 -3.04 -2.93
C LEU A 273 0.93 -3.76 -1.58
N PRO A 274 1.48 -3.11 -0.55
CA PRO A 274 1.51 -3.70 0.79
C PRO A 274 0.10 -3.83 1.34
N THR A 275 -0.11 -4.87 2.15
CA THR A 275 -1.35 -5.13 2.85
C THR A 275 -0.99 -5.55 4.27
N TYR A 276 -1.42 -4.77 5.27
CA TYR A 276 -1.32 -5.19 6.66
C TYR A 276 -2.64 -5.79 7.08
N ILE A 277 -2.67 -7.11 7.07
CA ILE A 277 -3.59 -7.85 7.91
C ILE A 277 -2.73 -8.32 9.06
N HIS A 278 -2.98 -7.81 10.27
CA HIS A 278 -2.40 -8.39 11.47
C HIS A 278 -2.80 -9.88 11.49
N THR A 279 -1.85 -10.75 11.14
CA THR A 279 -2.01 -12.17 11.40
C THR A 279 -2.17 -12.29 12.91
N LYS A 280 -3.28 -12.88 13.39
CA LYS A 280 -3.45 -13.25 14.79
C LYS A 280 -2.14 -13.88 15.24
N VAL A 281 -1.43 -13.19 16.13
CA VAL A 281 -0.17 -13.66 16.71
C VAL A 281 -0.48 -15.04 17.24
N VAL A 282 0.14 -16.07 16.66
CA VAL A 282 0.09 -17.40 17.23
C VAL A 282 0.81 -17.24 18.57
N GLU A 283 0.10 -17.42 19.68
CA GLU A 283 0.52 -17.10 21.06
C GLU A 283 1.86 -17.74 21.52
N ASN A 284 2.55 -18.50 20.65
CA ASN A 284 3.78 -19.23 20.95
C ASN A 284 4.96 -18.96 20.00
N SER A 285 4.91 -17.96 19.09
CA SER A 285 6.08 -17.60 18.27
C SER A 285 6.84 -16.42 18.88
N VAL A 286 8.01 -16.70 19.46
CA VAL A 286 8.82 -15.76 20.25
C VAL A 286 9.52 -14.67 19.41
N ASP A 287 9.67 -14.81 18.10
CA ASP A 287 10.34 -13.80 17.26
C ASP A 287 9.80 -13.80 15.83
N ILE A 288 8.63 -13.20 15.60
CA ILE A 288 8.18 -12.88 14.24
C ILE A 288 7.69 -11.44 14.23
N THR A 289 8.59 -10.52 13.92
CA THR A 289 8.26 -9.26 13.26
C THR A 289 7.29 -9.60 12.11
N PRO A 290 6.02 -9.17 12.13
CA PRO A 290 5.07 -9.54 11.09
C PRO A 290 5.55 -8.94 9.76
N ALA A 291 6.15 -9.77 8.91
CA ALA A 291 6.61 -9.34 7.59
C ALA A 291 5.39 -8.87 6.78
N PRO A 292 5.49 -7.72 6.08
CA PRO A 292 4.38 -7.21 5.29
C PRO A 292 3.94 -8.24 4.26
N LEU A 293 2.62 -8.36 4.10
CA LEU A 293 2.04 -9.07 2.97
C LEU A 293 1.84 -8.08 1.82
N TYR A 294 1.76 -8.60 0.61
CA TYR A 294 1.59 -7.83 -0.61
C TYR A 294 0.51 -8.44 -1.49
N ALA A 295 -0.32 -7.58 -2.08
CA ALA A 295 -1.25 -7.92 -3.12
C ALA A 295 -0.68 -7.49 -4.48
N LEU A 296 -0.81 -8.34 -5.49
CA LEU A 296 -0.42 -8.00 -6.85
C LEU A 296 -1.67 -7.67 -7.66
N LYS A 297 -1.70 -6.44 -8.18
CA LYS A 297 -2.74 -5.92 -9.06
C LYS A 297 -2.20 -5.84 -10.50
N PHE A 298 -2.78 -6.64 -11.37
CA PHE A 298 -2.48 -6.66 -12.80
C PHE A 298 -3.04 -5.43 -13.52
N HIS A 299 -2.21 -4.81 -14.35
CA HIS A 299 -2.60 -3.74 -15.26
C HIS A 299 -3.21 -4.34 -16.51
N LYS A 300 -4.53 -4.51 -16.49
CA LYS A 300 -5.25 -5.05 -17.65
C LYS A 300 -5.10 -4.10 -18.85
N PRO A 301 -4.66 -4.61 -20.02
CA PRO A 301 -4.58 -3.81 -21.23
C PRO A 301 -5.92 -3.17 -21.61
N PRO A 302 -5.95 -1.91 -22.05
CA PRO A 302 -7.19 -1.24 -22.47
C PRO A 302 -7.95 -1.96 -23.58
N ALA A 303 -7.24 -2.74 -24.42
CA ALA A 303 -7.82 -3.49 -25.52
C ALA A 303 -8.56 -4.77 -25.08
N TRP A 304 -8.40 -5.22 -23.82
CA TRP A 304 -9.01 -6.47 -23.37
C TRP A 304 -10.51 -6.30 -23.06
N ASN A 305 -11.33 -6.79 -23.99
CA ASN A 305 -12.76 -6.96 -23.76
C ASN A 305 -12.99 -7.94 -22.59
N GLY A 306 -13.68 -7.50 -21.53
CA GLY A 306 -14.02 -8.35 -20.39
C GLY A 306 -14.31 -7.55 -19.12
N ASP A 307 -14.51 -8.25 -18.00
CA ASP A 307 -14.74 -7.64 -16.69
C ASP A 307 -13.49 -6.87 -16.22
N ASP A 308 -13.59 -5.55 -16.10
CA ASP A 308 -12.50 -4.69 -15.63
C ASP A 308 -12.25 -4.83 -14.12
N ALA A 309 -13.16 -5.48 -13.39
CA ALA A 309 -12.96 -5.72 -11.97
C ALA A 309 -11.86 -6.75 -11.71
N LYS A 310 -11.65 -7.72 -12.62
CA LYS A 310 -10.67 -8.80 -12.44
C LYS A 310 -9.24 -8.32 -12.65
N CYS A 311 -8.60 -7.91 -11.57
CA CYS A 311 -7.25 -7.37 -11.58
C CYS A 311 -6.36 -7.91 -10.45
N TRP A 312 -6.89 -8.61 -9.46
CA TRP A 312 -6.10 -9.16 -8.36
C TRP A 312 -5.62 -10.57 -8.68
N ILE A 313 -4.37 -10.88 -8.36
CA ILE A 313 -3.86 -12.24 -8.54
C ILE A 313 -4.27 -13.13 -7.37
N GLU A 314 -4.99 -14.21 -7.65
CA GLU A 314 -5.25 -15.31 -6.72
C GLU A 314 -4.24 -16.44 -6.97
N TRP A 315 -3.52 -16.83 -5.92
CA TRP A 315 -2.50 -17.87 -5.98
C TRP A 315 -3.12 -19.22 -5.66
N GLN A 316 -3.01 -20.18 -6.58
CA GLN A 316 -3.60 -21.51 -6.42
C GLN A 316 -2.50 -22.60 -6.46
N PRO A 317 -1.71 -22.75 -5.38
CA PRO A 317 -0.57 -23.67 -5.35
C PRO A 317 -0.96 -25.13 -5.61
N MET A 318 -2.12 -25.58 -5.13
CA MET A 318 -2.62 -26.94 -5.38
C MET A 318 -2.89 -27.22 -6.87
N ASN A 319 -3.22 -26.19 -7.63
CA ASN A 319 -3.50 -26.28 -9.06
C ASN A 319 -2.33 -25.81 -9.93
N GLN A 320 -1.20 -25.44 -9.33
CA GLN A 320 -0.01 -24.93 -10.01
C GLN A 320 -0.34 -23.78 -10.97
N ARG A 321 -1.19 -22.85 -10.53
CA ARG A 321 -1.62 -21.71 -11.36
C ARG A 321 -1.87 -20.45 -10.55
N ALA A 322 -1.83 -19.31 -11.23
CA ALA A 322 -2.30 -18.03 -10.72
C ALA A 322 -3.45 -17.53 -11.61
N VAL A 323 -4.48 -16.91 -11.04
CA VAL A 323 -5.67 -16.47 -11.79
C VAL A 323 -6.05 -15.04 -11.42
N LEU A 324 -6.77 -14.34 -12.31
CA LEU A 324 -7.29 -12.99 -12.01
C LEU A 324 -8.67 -13.07 -11.36
N VAL A 325 -8.85 -12.35 -10.27
CA VAL A 325 -10.12 -12.22 -9.53
C VAL A 325 -10.48 -10.76 -9.30
N ASP A 326 -11.75 -10.50 -9.02
CA ASP A 326 -12.32 -9.16 -8.82
C ASP A 326 -12.22 -8.66 -7.36
N THR A 327 -12.00 -9.58 -6.44
CA THR A 327 -12.08 -9.32 -5.00
C THR A 327 -10.77 -9.71 -4.36
N LEU A 328 -10.17 -8.76 -3.63
CA LEU A 328 -9.01 -9.02 -2.80
C LEU A 328 -9.42 -9.81 -1.54
N LYS A 329 -8.77 -10.95 -1.33
CA LYS A 329 -8.93 -11.86 -0.20
C LYS A 329 -7.55 -12.24 0.32
N ASP A 330 -7.54 -12.90 1.46
CA ASP A 330 -6.33 -13.46 2.05
C ASP A 330 -5.51 -14.28 1.04
N ILE A 331 -6.14 -15.19 0.30
CA ILE A 331 -5.44 -16.06 -0.68
C ILE A 331 -4.69 -15.30 -1.78
N ASN A 332 -4.95 -14.01 -1.99
CA ASN A 332 -4.26 -13.16 -2.94
C ASN A 332 -2.92 -12.61 -2.42
N LEU A 333 -2.68 -12.71 -1.11
CA LEU A 333 -1.54 -12.05 -0.47
C LEU A 333 -0.31 -12.96 -0.39
N VAL A 334 0.86 -12.37 -0.64
CA VAL A 334 2.18 -13.03 -0.60
C VAL A 334 3.18 -12.20 0.20
N GLN A 335 4.24 -12.82 0.67
CA GLN A 335 5.41 -12.13 1.21
C GLN A 335 6.42 -11.91 0.09
N ILE A 336 7.01 -10.72 0.05
CA ILE A 336 8.14 -10.41 -0.81
C ILE A 336 9.37 -10.41 0.08
N ARG A 337 10.25 -11.40 -0.09
CA ARG A 337 11.44 -11.56 0.74
C ARG A 337 12.67 -11.25 -0.08
N GLU A 338 13.44 -10.26 0.35
CA GLU A 338 14.72 -9.96 -0.25
C GLU A 338 15.69 -11.13 -0.04
N LYS A 339 16.48 -11.45 -1.07
CA LYS A 339 17.55 -12.42 -0.97
C LYS A 339 18.74 -11.79 -0.26
N GLU A 340 19.14 -12.36 0.87
CA GLU A 340 20.39 -11.99 1.54
C GLU A 340 21.59 -12.13 0.59
N ASN A 341 22.17 -10.99 0.21
CA ASN A 341 23.38 -10.94 -0.61
C ASN A 341 24.61 -10.98 0.30
N LYS A 342 25.36 -12.09 0.27
CA LYS A 342 26.62 -12.25 1.03
C LYS A 342 27.82 -11.47 0.48
N LYS A 343 27.65 -10.66 -0.57
CA LYS A 343 28.72 -9.90 -1.23
C LYS A 343 28.23 -8.48 -1.51
N GLU A 344 29.06 -7.48 -1.18
CA GLU A 344 28.77 -6.03 -1.29
C GLU A 344 28.53 -5.50 -2.71
N ASN A 345 28.73 -6.32 -3.75
CA ASN A 345 28.38 -5.90 -5.10
C ASN A 345 26.87 -6.01 -5.30
N LYS A 346 26.17 -4.89 -5.11
CA LYS A 346 24.73 -4.60 -5.37
C LYS A 346 24.31 -4.83 -6.83
N SER A 347 24.52 -6.04 -7.36
CA SER A 347 24.02 -6.46 -8.66
C SER A 347 22.55 -6.86 -8.51
N SER A 348 21.65 -5.88 -8.64
CA SER A 348 20.18 -5.97 -8.61
C SER A 348 19.55 -6.66 -7.38
N GLU A 349 18.60 -5.98 -6.76
CA GLU A 349 17.79 -6.56 -5.69
C GLU A 349 17.01 -7.76 -6.23
N LYS A 350 17.11 -8.89 -5.52
CA LYS A 350 16.44 -10.14 -5.89
C LYS A 350 15.48 -10.56 -4.80
N TYR A 351 14.32 -11.01 -5.21
CA TYR A 351 13.20 -11.28 -4.34
C TYR A 351 12.71 -12.72 -4.49
N TYR A 352 12.22 -13.29 -3.40
CA TYR A 352 11.33 -14.45 -3.41
C TYR A 352 9.89 -13.97 -3.23
N VAL A 353 8.98 -14.57 -3.99
CA VAL A 353 7.53 -14.39 -3.79
C VAL A 353 7.01 -15.62 -3.05
N VAL A 354 6.62 -15.44 -1.79
CA VAL A 354 6.34 -16.53 -0.85
C VAL A 354 4.89 -16.50 -0.38
N LEU A 355 4.19 -17.61 -0.52
CA LEU A 355 2.87 -17.83 0.04
C LEU A 355 3.01 -18.21 1.53
N PRO A 356 2.28 -17.55 2.45
CA PRO A 356 2.32 -17.88 3.87
C PRO A 356 2.00 -19.36 4.16
N ALA A 357 2.69 -19.95 5.14
CA ALA A 357 2.57 -21.37 5.51
C ALA A 357 1.13 -21.79 5.80
N GLN A 358 0.34 -20.94 6.46
CA GLN A 358 -1.06 -21.20 6.79
C GLN A 358 -1.95 -21.46 5.57
N ARG A 359 -1.48 -21.13 4.36
CA ARG A 359 -2.21 -21.25 3.09
C ARG A 359 -1.69 -22.38 2.21
N THR A 360 -0.72 -23.13 2.71
CA THR A 360 -0.09 -24.22 1.98
C THR A 360 -0.01 -25.45 2.87
N ASN A 361 0.28 -26.60 2.28
CA ASN A 361 0.65 -27.80 3.03
C ASN A 361 2.16 -27.83 3.37
N TRP A 362 2.91 -26.77 3.08
CA TRP A 362 4.34 -26.66 3.31
C TRP A 362 4.65 -25.96 4.62
N LYS A 363 5.64 -26.49 5.36
CA LYS A 363 5.99 -26.03 6.70
C LYS A 363 6.46 -24.58 6.71
N ASP A 364 7.28 -24.22 5.73
CA ASP A 364 7.93 -22.91 5.64
C ASP A 364 7.25 -21.97 4.63
N GLY A 365 6.07 -22.36 4.12
CA GLY A 365 5.36 -21.66 3.05
C GLY A 365 5.70 -22.17 1.66
N GLY A 366 4.94 -21.67 0.68
CA GLY A 366 5.16 -21.95 -0.75
C GLY A 366 5.95 -20.84 -1.41
N GLU A 367 6.70 -21.14 -2.46
CA GLU A 367 7.37 -20.14 -3.30
C GLU A 367 6.84 -20.22 -4.73
N LEU A 368 6.62 -19.06 -5.36
CA LEU A 368 6.35 -18.95 -6.79
C LEU A 368 7.61 -19.32 -7.58
N ARG A 369 7.42 -20.05 -8.67
CA ARG A 369 8.46 -20.47 -9.59
C ARG A 369 8.00 -20.27 -11.03
N LEU A 370 8.90 -19.80 -11.88
CA LEU A 370 8.67 -19.69 -13.31
C LEU A 370 9.64 -20.62 -14.09
N HIS A 371 9.15 -21.20 -15.19
CA HIS A 371 9.90 -22.11 -16.07
C HIS A 371 9.78 -21.68 -17.52
N ASP A 372 10.84 -21.89 -18.28
CA ASP A 372 10.87 -21.65 -19.73
C ASP A 372 10.42 -22.87 -20.56
N GLY A 373 10.10 -23.99 -19.90
CA GLY A 373 9.68 -25.23 -20.59
C GLY A 373 10.80 -25.83 -21.44
N ASP A 374 12.05 -25.61 -21.04
CA ASP A 374 13.26 -26.00 -21.76
C ASP A 374 13.44 -25.36 -23.13
N ARG A 375 12.73 -24.26 -23.42
CA ARG A 375 12.93 -23.50 -24.66
C ARG A 375 14.32 -22.90 -24.74
N GLU A 376 14.84 -22.87 -25.95
CA GLU A 376 16.10 -22.22 -26.32
C GLU A 376 15.81 -20.88 -27.01
N ASP A 377 16.86 -20.11 -27.28
CA ASP A 377 16.69 -18.79 -27.92
C ASP A 377 16.13 -18.91 -29.34
N ASP A 378 16.49 -19.97 -30.08
CA ASP A 378 15.94 -20.26 -31.42
C ASP A 378 14.41 -20.43 -31.37
N ASP A 379 13.87 -21.11 -30.34
CA ASP A 379 12.42 -21.27 -30.16
C ASP A 379 11.74 -19.90 -29.96
N ILE A 380 12.39 -19.01 -29.22
CA ILE A 380 11.89 -17.66 -28.94
C ILE A 380 11.92 -16.81 -30.21
N GLU A 381 12.98 -16.91 -31.00
CA GLU A 381 13.12 -16.25 -32.31
C GLU A 381 12.05 -16.75 -33.30
N ASP A 382 11.69 -18.03 -33.23
CA ASP A 382 10.58 -18.64 -33.97
C ASP A 382 9.19 -18.28 -33.40
N GLY A 383 9.13 -17.45 -32.35
CA GLY A 383 7.90 -16.91 -31.78
C GLY A 383 7.27 -17.76 -30.67
N MET A 384 7.94 -18.82 -30.20
CA MET A 384 7.51 -19.63 -29.05
C MET A 384 7.80 -18.92 -27.72
N THR A 385 7.21 -17.75 -27.54
CA THR A 385 7.46 -16.87 -26.39
C THR A 385 6.54 -17.16 -25.21
N GLU A 386 5.47 -17.93 -25.38
CA GLU A 386 4.45 -18.15 -24.33
C GLU A 386 4.35 -19.60 -23.87
N TYR A 387 4.37 -19.85 -22.55
CA TYR A 387 4.31 -21.22 -22.00
C TYR A 387 3.53 -21.28 -20.68
N ALA A 388 2.94 -22.43 -20.36
CA ALA A 388 2.32 -22.68 -19.05
C ALA A 388 3.38 -22.96 -17.97
N GLY A 389 4.27 -21.99 -17.76
CA GLY A 389 5.47 -22.12 -16.92
C GLY A 389 5.32 -21.62 -15.50
N VAL A 390 4.10 -21.51 -14.95
CA VAL A 390 3.89 -21.06 -13.57
C VAL A 390 3.76 -22.28 -12.66
N SER A 391 4.49 -22.29 -11.54
CA SER A 391 4.38 -23.36 -10.54
C SER A 391 4.66 -22.84 -9.12
N PHE A 392 4.46 -23.71 -8.14
CA PHE A 392 4.71 -23.48 -6.73
C PHE A 392 5.36 -24.70 -6.09
N GLY A 393 6.28 -24.47 -5.18
CA GLY A 393 6.84 -25.53 -4.35
C GLY A 393 7.22 -25.04 -2.96
N GLU A 394 7.78 -25.93 -2.15
CA GLU A 394 8.19 -25.59 -0.79
C GLU A 394 9.30 -24.52 -0.82
N PHE A 395 9.14 -23.51 0.03
CA PHE A 395 10.10 -22.41 0.14
C PHE A 395 11.48 -22.93 0.54
N LYS A 396 12.54 -22.45 -0.12
CA LYS A 396 13.94 -22.88 0.10
C LYS A 396 14.22 -24.37 -0.16
N GLN A 397 13.31 -25.11 -0.78
CA GLN A 397 13.57 -26.49 -1.20
C GLN A 397 14.84 -26.54 -2.07
N ILE A 398 15.77 -27.42 -1.70
CA ILE A 398 17.05 -27.61 -2.41
C ILE A 398 16.85 -28.68 -3.49
N GLY A 399 17.50 -28.51 -4.65
CA GLY A 399 17.64 -29.58 -5.64
C GLY A 399 16.73 -29.49 -6.88
N VAL A 400 15.83 -28.51 -6.97
CA VAL A 400 15.01 -28.33 -8.18
C VAL A 400 15.72 -27.38 -9.15
N LYS A 401 16.47 -27.96 -10.10
CA LYS A 401 17.40 -27.23 -10.99
C LYS A 401 16.70 -26.38 -12.07
N GLU A 402 15.47 -26.74 -12.44
CA GLU A 402 14.73 -26.13 -13.57
C GLU A 402 13.85 -24.95 -13.15
N ASN A 403 13.89 -24.55 -11.88
CA ASN A 403 12.93 -23.60 -11.32
C ASN A 403 13.58 -22.24 -11.09
N ARG A 404 13.16 -21.24 -11.86
CA ARG A 404 13.56 -19.86 -11.62
C ARG A 404 12.67 -19.29 -10.51
N ARG A 405 13.27 -19.09 -9.33
CA ARG A 405 12.58 -18.69 -8.08
C ARG A 405 13.00 -17.33 -7.53
N LEU A 406 13.97 -16.70 -8.18
CA LEU A 406 14.49 -15.39 -7.81
C LEU A 406 14.00 -14.37 -8.83
N PHE A 407 13.37 -13.32 -8.32
CA PHE A 407 12.71 -12.33 -9.12
C PHE A 407 13.37 -10.96 -9.01
N THR A 408 13.44 -10.24 -10.12
CA THR A 408 13.63 -8.79 -10.17
C THR A 408 12.29 -8.11 -10.41
N MET A 409 12.12 -6.91 -9.87
CA MET A 409 10.96 -6.05 -10.12
C MET A 409 11.36 -5.00 -11.16
N GLU A 410 11.27 -5.37 -12.45
CA GLU A 410 11.74 -4.55 -13.59
C GLU A 410 10.78 -3.41 -13.93
#